data_AF-A0A7W8WFX1-F1
#
_entry.id   AF-A0A7W8WFX1-F1
#
_cell.length_a   1.000
_cell.length_b   1.000
_cell.length_c   1.000
_cell.angle_alpha   90.00
_cell.angle_beta   90.00
_cell.angle_gamma   90.00
#
_symmetry.space_group_name_H-M   'P 1'
#
loop_
_entity.id
_entity.type
_entity.pdbx_description
1 polymer ?
#
loop_
_entity_poly.entity_id
_entity_poly.type
_entity_poly.pdbx_seq_one_letter_code
_entity_poly.pdbx_strand_id
1 'polypeptide(L)'
;MLPLALRATVAAAAFASASCAFADDPFVVALLSTPQQMDVACRNLDQIGIHCVDGADGATRDKLGPGGLPLSKSEYSLFDQTDRPTVRGFLIRERLVDNAGNPYYRATATIYKTGFAGVGVTPTSLYNKPFWAFVSEEIPLAFPGSTEESDFLARMDAQIAAEKAAADRKATIAAEHEQQRMAAAAQAASEAAYRATPQYARDQARQAVANCRADIARARAAIAKDDRIAQISGYQNAILRRQAAAIIVNCEDTIARSGD
;
A
#
# COMPACT_ATOMS: atom_id res chain seq x y z
N MET A 1 22.53 51.84 5.53
CA MET A 1 22.97 50.80 6.47
C MET A 1 21.78 50.45 7.37
N LEU A 2 21.07 49.35 7.08
CA LEU A 2 20.02 48.79 7.93
C LEU A 2 20.59 47.59 8.68
N PRO A 3 20.34 47.42 10.00
CA PRO A 3 20.50 46.14 10.65
C PRO A 3 19.16 45.43 10.93
N LEU A 4 19.24 44.12 10.80
CA LEU A 4 18.36 43.04 11.25
C LEU A 4 17.88 43.16 12.72
N ALA A 5 16.62 42.78 12.97
CA ALA A 5 16.18 41.95 14.11
C ALA A 5 14.72 41.49 13.83
N LEU A 6 14.43 40.23 13.50
CA LEU A 6 14.35 39.02 14.33
C LEU A 6 13.06 38.90 15.18
N ARG A 7 12.20 37.96 14.76
CA ARG A 7 11.35 37.01 15.53
C ARG A 7 9.98 37.44 16.13
N ALA A 8 8.98 36.71 15.61
CA ALA A 8 7.98 35.90 16.32
C ALA A 8 6.90 36.63 17.14
N THR A 9 5.71 36.69 16.57
CA THR A 9 4.45 36.69 17.33
C THR A 9 3.51 35.62 16.77
N VAL A 10 3.16 34.73 17.69
CA VAL A 10 2.09 33.73 17.64
C VAL A 10 0.80 34.37 17.09
N ALA A 11 0.29 33.85 15.97
CA ALA A 11 -1.05 34.18 15.51
C ALA A 11 -2.07 33.41 16.35
N ALA A 12 -2.47 34.03 17.47
CA ALA A 12 -3.57 33.60 18.29
C ALA A 12 -4.89 33.71 17.49
N ALA A 13 -5.71 32.68 17.64
CA ALA A 13 -7.04 32.54 17.08
C ALA A 13 -7.90 33.78 17.31
N ALA A 14 -8.43 34.35 16.22
CA ALA A 14 -9.50 35.34 16.28
C ALA A 14 -10.84 34.61 16.19
N PHE A 15 -11.35 34.13 17.33
CA PHE A 15 -12.79 33.86 17.49
C PHE A 15 -13.50 35.22 17.63
N ALA A 16 -13.87 35.81 16.50
CA ALA A 16 -14.74 36.97 16.47
C ALA A 16 -16.20 36.51 16.66
N SER A 17 -16.76 36.90 17.81
CA SER A 17 -18.15 36.76 18.21
C SER A 17 -19.11 37.38 17.18
N ALA A 18 -19.85 36.53 16.47
CA ALA A 18 -21.01 36.91 15.68
C ALA A 18 -22.28 36.49 16.45
N SER A 19 -22.77 37.39 17.30
CA SER A 19 -24.15 37.37 17.77
C SER A 19 -25.05 37.95 16.67
N CYS A 20 -25.52 37.08 15.78
CA CYS A 20 -26.60 37.35 14.83
C CYS A 20 -27.58 36.18 14.85
N ALA A 21 -28.86 36.52 14.82
CA ALA A 21 -30.04 35.66 14.76
C ALA A 21 -29.81 34.25 14.19
N PHE A 22 -30.02 33.24 15.04
CA PHE A 22 -30.14 31.85 14.59
C PHE A 22 -31.45 31.71 13.81
N ALA A 23 -31.37 31.81 12.49
CA ALA A 23 -32.28 31.06 11.63
C ALA A 23 -31.98 29.57 11.82
N ASP A 24 -33.02 28.74 11.78
CA ASP A 24 -33.06 27.29 12.04
C ASP A 24 -32.22 26.41 11.09
N ASP A 25 -31.15 26.92 10.49
CA ASP A 25 -30.28 26.12 9.62
C ASP A 25 -29.36 25.24 10.48
N PRO A 26 -29.36 23.91 10.26
CA PRO A 26 -28.50 23.01 11.01
C PRO A 26 -27.04 23.33 10.72
N PHE A 27 -26.22 23.41 11.76
CA PHE A 27 -24.78 23.59 11.62
C PHE A 27 -24.17 22.40 10.86
N VAL A 28 -23.79 22.63 9.60
CA VAL A 28 -23.16 21.62 8.72
C VAL A 28 -21.65 21.77 8.81
N VAL A 29 -20.94 20.65 9.00
CA VAL A 29 -19.46 20.58 8.93
C VAL A 29 -19.01 19.56 7.90
N ALA A 30 -17.86 19.82 7.27
CA ALA A 30 -17.15 18.84 6.47
C ALA A 30 -16.33 17.93 7.40
N LEU A 31 -16.44 16.62 7.18
CA LEU A 31 -15.69 15.61 7.92
C LEU A 31 -14.43 15.26 7.12
N LEU A 32 -13.27 15.69 7.60
CA LEU A 32 -11.98 15.53 6.92
C LEU A 32 -11.38 14.14 7.19
N SER A 33 -12.08 13.10 6.77
CA SER A 33 -11.70 11.72 7.01
C SER A 33 -12.10 10.82 5.85
N THR A 34 -11.28 9.80 5.56
CA THR A 34 -11.59 8.84 4.50
C THR A 34 -12.75 7.93 4.91
N PRO A 35 -13.46 7.28 3.98
CA PRO A 35 -14.56 6.36 4.34
C PRO A 35 -14.16 5.27 5.33
N GLN A 36 -12.95 4.72 5.20
CA GLN A 36 -12.44 3.67 6.09
C GLN A 36 -12.16 4.20 7.50
N GLN A 37 -11.62 5.41 7.62
CA GLN A 37 -11.39 6.07 8.90
C GLN A 37 -12.70 6.48 9.56
N MET A 38 -13.68 6.90 8.76
CA MET A 38 -15.03 7.25 9.23
C MET A 38 -15.69 6.08 9.96
N ASP A 39 -15.58 4.86 9.45
CA ASP A 39 -16.14 3.67 10.10
C ASP A 39 -15.50 3.39 11.47
N VAL A 40 -14.19 3.65 11.60
CA VAL A 40 -13.48 3.52 12.88
C VAL A 40 -13.92 4.62 13.85
N ALA A 41 -13.90 5.86 13.40
CA ALA A 41 -14.28 7.01 14.21
C ALA A 41 -15.73 6.89 14.73
N CYS A 42 -16.65 6.47 13.86
CA CYS A 42 -18.04 6.24 14.26
C CYS A 42 -18.20 5.15 15.33
N ARG A 43 -17.39 4.09 15.30
CA ARG A 43 -17.41 3.07 16.37
C ARG A 43 -16.88 3.60 17.70
N ASN A 44 -15.91 4.51 17.68
CA ASN A 44 -15.37 5.13 18.89
C ASN A 44 -16.38 6.12 19.47
N LEU A 45 -16.97 6.96 18.60
CA LEU A 45 -18.01 7.93 18.95
C LEU A 45 -19.27 7.24 19.53
N ASP A 46 -19.64 6.07 19.02
CA ASP A 46 -20.78 5.28 19.50
C ASP A 46 -20.65 4.92 20.99
N GLN A 47 -19.43 4.58 21.43
CA GLN A 47 -19.13 4.21 22.83
C GLN A 47 -19.36 5.36 23.81
N ILE A 48 -19.22 6.60 23.34
CA ILE A 48 -19.44 7.82 24.13
C ILE A 48 -20.82 8.45 23.85
N GLY A 49 -21.74 7.73 23.21
CA GLY A 49 -23.12 8.18 23.00
C GLY A 49 -23.31 9.14 21.83
N ILE A 50 -22.37 9.20 20.89
CA ILE A 50 -22.51 9.87 19.60
C ILE A 50 -22.69 8.81 18.51
N HIS A 51 -23.91 8.65 18.02
CA HIS A 51 -24.26 7.64 17.03
C HIS A 51 -24.16 8.21 15.61
N CYS A 52 -23.29 7.67 14.76
CA CYS A 52 -23.29 8.02 13.35
C CYS A 52 -24.46 7.37 12.62
N VAL A 53 -25.20 8.17 11.85
CA VAL A 53 -26.30 7.69 11.00
C VAL A 53 -26.21 8.32 9.62
N ASP A 54 -26.62 7.59 8.60
CA ASP A 54 -26.68 8.12 7.24
C ASP A 54 -28.08 8.67 6.99
N GLY A 55 -28.18 9.98 6.78
CA GLY A 55 -29.44 10.69 6.58
C GLY A 55 -30.29 10.90 7.85
N ALA A 56 -31.18 11.88 7.79
CA ALA A 56 -31.98 12.33 8.93
C ALA A 56 -32.98 11.27 9.45
N ASP A 57 -33.47 10.39 8.58
CA ASP A 57 -34.41 9.32 8.93
C ASP A 57 -33.80 8.28 9.90
N GLY A 58 -32.47 8.23 9.97
CA GLY A 58 -31.73 7.41 10.93
C GLY A 58 -31.74 7.98 12.36
N ALA A 59 -31.92 9.29 12.52
CA ALA A 59 -31.77 10.01 13.79
C ALA A 59 -33.04 10.03 14.65
N THR A 60 -33.65 8.86 14.86
CA THR A 60 -34.85 8.74 15.70
C THR A 60 -34.47 8.52 17.16
N ARG A 61 -35.17 9.19 18.09
CA ARG A 61 -34.95 9.09 19.54
C ARG A 61 -34.81 7.64 20.07
N ASP A 62 -35.60 6.70 19.55
CA ASP A 62 -35.58 5.30 20.02
C ASP A 62 -34.32 4.52 19.63
N LYS A 63 -33.52 5.08 18.71
CA LYS A 63 -32.21 4.55 18.29
C LYS A 63 -31.04 5.19 19.03
N LEU A 64 -31.31 6.04 20.03
CA LEU A 64 -30.26 6.55 20.90
C LEU A 64 -29.73 5.38 21.73
N GLY A 65 -28.49 4.98 21.47
CA GLY A 65 -27.84 3.91 22.20
C GLY A 65 -27.60 4.25 23.68
N PRO A 66 -27.13 3.28 24.47
CA PRO A 66 -27.04 3.39 25.93
C PRO A 66 -25.91 4.27 26.45
N GLY A 67 -24.98 4.72 25.59
CA GLY A 67 -23.81 5.53 25.95
C GLY A 67 -24.15 6.96 26.38
N GLY A 68 -23.15 7.79 26.69
CA GLY A 68 -23.37 9.19 27.02
C GLY A 68 -22.07 9.96 27.06
N LEU A 69 -22.12 11.21 26.60
CA LEU A 69 -20.95 12.06 26.52
C LEU A 69 -20.30 12.21 27.90
N PRO A 70 -18.99 11.97 28.03
CA PRO A 70 -18.27 12.11 29.29
C PRO A 70 -18.00 13.60 29.58
N LEU A 71 -19.05 14.34 29.94
CA LEU A 71 -18.96 15.77 30.21
C LEU A 71 -18.33 16.04 31.58
N SER A 72 -17.31 16.90 31.58
CA SER A 72 -16.75 17.51 32.78
C SER A 72 -17.69 18.57 33.37
N LYS A 73 -17.53 18.90 34.65
CA LYS A 73 -18.35 19.92 35.32
C LYS A 73 -18.30 21.29 34.64
N SER A 74 -17.17 21.64 34.01
CA SER A 74 -17.01 22.89 33.26
C SER A 74 -17.84 22.94 31.97
N GLU A 75 -18.29 21.80 31.47
CA GLU A 75 -19.10 21.69 30.24
C GLU A 75 -20.60 21.66 30.54
N TYR A 76 -20.98 21.72 31.82
CA TYR A 76 -22.38 21.77 32.20
C TYR A 76 -22.94 23.15 31.86
N SER A 77 -24.11 23.17 31.23
CA SER A 77 -24.81 24.41 30.97
C SER A 77 -25.21 25.05 32.30
N LEU A 78 -25.04 26.37 32.45
CA LEU A 78 -25.54 27.13 33.60
C LEU A 78 -27.07 27.04 33.77
N PHE A 79 -27.78 26.69 32.69
CA PHE A 79 -29.23 26.50 32.67
C PHE A 79 -29.65 25.07 33.04
N ASP A 80 -28.70 24.17 33.24
CA ASP A 80 -28.95 22.80 33.66
C ASP A 80 -28.79 22.66 35.18
N GLN A 81 -29.91 22.42 35.86
CA GLN A 81 -29.92 22.21 37.32
C GLN A 81 -29.61 20.76 37.73
N THR A 82 -29.27 19.88 36.78
CA THR A 82 -28.90 18.49 37.09
C THR A 82 -27.40 18.35 37.38
N ASP A 83 -27.05 17.67 38.46
CA ASP A 83 -25.65 17.46 38.86
C ASP A 83 -24.85 16.56 37.90
N ARG A 84 -25.53 15.83 37.00
CA ARG A 84 -24.96 14.87 36.04
C ARG A 84 -25.84 14.73 34.79
N PRO A 85 -25.85 15.70 33.86
CA PRO A 85 -26.60 15.56 32.62
C PRO A 85 -25.98 14.45 31.77
N THR A 86 -26.82 13.51 31.32
CA THR A 86 -26.41 12.53 30.31
C THR A 86 -26.83 13.06 28.94
N VAL A 87 -25.85 13.36 28.10
CA VAL A 87 -26.04 13.90 26.76
C VAL A 87 -25.68 12.85 25.73
N ARG A 88 -26.51 12.71 24.71
CA ARG A 88 -26.37 11.75 23.60
C ARG A 88 -26.68 12.48 22.31
N GLY A 89 -26.30 11.93 21.17
CA GLY A 89 -26.74 12.51 19.91
C GLY A 89 -26.46 11.64 18.72
N PHE A 90 -26.93 12.13 17.58
CA PHE A 90 -26.64 11.58 16.27
C PHE A 90 -25.71 12.51 15.52
N LEU A 91 -24.66 11.95 14.92
CA LEU A 91 -23.91 12.57 13.84
C LEU A 91 -24.54 12.13 12.53
N ILE A 92 -25.36 12.99 11.94
CA ILE A 92 -26.10 12.71 10.71
C ILE A 92 -25.18 13.00 9.54
N ARG A 93 -24.70 11.96 8.87
CA ARG A 93 -23.77 12.05 7.75
C ARG A 93 -24.53 12.15 6.45
N GLU A 94 -24.05 13.03 5.59
CA GLU A 94 -24.39 13.13 4.19
C GLU A 94 -23.16 12.73 3.38
N ARG A 95 -23.29 11.69 2.56
CA ARG A 95 -22.23 11.26 1.66
C ARG A 95 -22.29 12.09 0.39
N LEU A 96 -21.17 12.73 0.07
CA LEU A 96 -20.95 13.49 -1.15
C LEU A 96 -19.86 12.83 -1.99
N VAL A 97 -19.72 13.30 -3.22
CA VAL A 97 -18.71 12.84 -4.18
C VAL A 97 -17.98 14.06 -4.70
N ASP A 98 -16.65 14.00 -4.72
CA ASP A 98 -15.81 15.07 -5.29
C ASP A 98 -15.73 14.97 -6.81
N ASN A 99 -14.96 15.88 -7.42
CA ASN A 99 -14.78 15.94 -8.86
C ASN A 99 -14.04 14.72 -9.44
N ALA A 100 -13.25 14.01 -8.63
CA ALA A 100 -12.55 12.79 -9.02
C ALA A 100 -13.42 11.53 -8.86
N GLY A 101 -14.65 11.67 -8.34
CA GLY A 101 -15.55 10.57 -8.10
C GLY A 101 -15.33 9.88 -6.74
N ASN A 102 -14.51 10.43 -5.86
CA ASN A 102 -14.22 9.85 -4.55
C ASN A 102 -15.23 10.34 -3.50
N PRO A 103 -15.71 9.45 -2.62
CA PRO A 103 -16.69 9.82 -1.62
C PRO A 103 -16.07 10.52 -0.41
N TYR A 104 -16.74 11.58 0.05
CA TYR A 104 -16.45 12.26 1.32
C TYR A 104 -17.75 12.53 2.08
N TYR A 105 -17.66 13.02 3.31
CA TYR A 105 -18.83 13.22 4.16
C TYR A 105 -18.94 14.65 4.68
N ARG A 106 -20.16 15.15 4.71
CA ARG A 106 -20.56 16.27 5.56
C ARG A 106 -21.47 15.75 6.66
N ALA A 107 -21.60 16.50 7.74
CA ALA A 107 -22.49 16.10 8.81
C ALA A 107 -23.18 17.27 9.51
N THR A 108 -24.35 16.94 10.04
CA THR A 108 -25.07 17.74 11.02
C THR A 108 -25.22 16.94 12.31
N ALA A 109 -25.63 17.59 13.39
CA ALA A 109 -25.83 16.92 14.67
C ALA A 109 -27.25 17.11 15.18
N THR A 110 -27.82 16.05 15.75
CA THR A 110 -29.03 16.14 16.59
C THR A 110 -28.67 15.68 17.99
N ILE A 111 -28.76 16.59 18.95
CA ILE A 111 -28.29 16.37 20.32
C ILE A 111 -29.48 16.27 21.26
N TYR A 112 -29.42 15.30 22.16
CA TYR A 112 -30.44 15.02 23.15
C TYR A 112 -29.83 15.05 24.55
N LYS A 113 -30.58 15.62 25.48
CA LYS A 113 -30.33 15.49 26.91
C LYS A 113 -31.35 14.54 27.50
N THR A 114 -30.89 13.58 28.30
CA THR A 114 -31.77 12.74 29.12
C THR A 114 -32.00 13.41 30.48
N GLY A 115 -33.23 13.41 30.98
CA GLY A 115 -33.58 13.93 32.30
C GLY A 115 -33.03 13.10 33.47
N PHE A 116 -33.22 13.61 34.69
CA PHE A 116 -32.84 12.91 35.93
C PHE A 116 -33.46 11.50 35.98
N ALA A 117 -32.65 10.50 36.34
CA ALA A 117 -33.02 9.07 36.35
C ALA A 117 -33.45 8.46 35.00
N GLY A 118 -33.11 9.08 33.86
CA GLY A 118 -33.48 8.58 32.52
C GLY A 118 -34.91 8.88 32.10
N VAL A 119 -35.64 9.72 32.86
CA VAL A 119 -37.01 10.11 32.53
C VAL A 119 -36.98 11.28 31.55
N GLY A 120 -37.37 11.00 30.30
CA GLY A 120 -37.47 11.99 29.23
C GLY A 120 -36.16 12.17 28.46
N VAL A 121 -36.28 12.26 27.14
CA VAL A 121 -35.17 12.56 26.22
C VAL A 121 -35.62 13.72 25.36
N THR A 122 -34.95 14.85 25.51
CA THR A 122 -35.36 16.12 24.89
C THR A 122 -34.25 16.61 23.97
N PRO A 123 -34.56 16.98 22.71
CA PRO A 123 -33.57 17.60 21.84
C PRO A 123 -33.12 18.94 22.42
N THR A 124 -31.84 19.26 22.29
CA THR A 124 -31.25 20.48 22.86
C THR A 124 -30.04 20.94 22.08
N SER A 125 -29.86 22.26 21.99
CA SER A 125 -28.67 22.90 21.42
C SER A 125 -27.64 23.32 22.50
N LEU A 126 -27.98 23.19 23.78
CA LEU A 126 -27.15 23.66 24.91
C LEU A 126 -25.76 23.00 24.94
N TYR A 127 -25.64 21.80 24.36
CA TYR A 127 -24.43 21.00 24.36
C TYR A 127 -23.77 20.90 22.97
N ASN A 128 -24.12 21.78 22.03
CA ASN A 128 -23.50 21.79 20.69
C ASN A 128 -21.97 21.90 20.76
N LYS A 129 -21.45 22.83 21.57
CA LYS A 129 -20.01 23.05 21.71
C LYS A 129 -19.27 21.81 22.23
N PRO A 130 -19.63 21.22 23.39
CA PRO A 130 -18.96 20.02 23.87
C PRO A 130 -19.18 18.81 22.94
N PHE A 131 -20.37 18.66 22.34
CA PHE A 131 -20.61 17.58 21.37
C PHE A 131 -19.62 17.64 20.20
N TRP A 132 -19.51 18.80 19.54
CA TRP A 132 -18.59 18.96 18.41
C TRP A 132 -17.11 18.93 18.83
N ALA A 133 -16.78 19.28 20.07
CA ALA A 133 -15.44 19.08 20.61
C ALA A 133 -15.06 17.59 20.62
N PHE A 134 -15.91 16.72 21.18
CA PHE A 134 -15.67 15.27 21.16
C PHE A 134 -15.63 14.69 19.74
N VAL A 135 -16.52 15.14 18.84
CA VAL A 135 -16.45 14.73 17.43
C VAL A 135 -15.10 15.12 16.83
N SER A 136 -14.59 16.32 17.13
CA SER A 136 -13.31 16.82 16.58
C SER A 136 -12.07 16.09 17.07
N GLU A 137 -12.15 15.38 18.20
CA GLU A 137 -11.06 14.53 18.71
C GLU A 137 -10.89 13.27 17.85
N GLU A 138 -12.00 12.72 17.32
CA GLU A 138 -11.99 11.52 16.48
C GLU A 138 -11.93 11.84 14.99
N ILE A 139 -12.55 12.95 14.56
CA ILE A 139 -12.72 13.33 13.15
C ILE A 139 -12.34 14.79 12.98
N PRO A 140 -11.26 15.13 12.24
CA PRO A 140 -10.96 16.52 11.96
C PRO A 140 -12.09 17.17 11.16
N LEU A 141 -12.45 18.41 11.53
CA LEU A 141 -13.61 19.13 11.01
C LEU A 141 -13.18 20.36 10.22
N ALA A 142 -13.95 20.73 9.21
CA ALA A 142 -13.85 22.01 8.54
C ALA A 142 -15.22 22.61 8.24
N PHE A 143 -15.23 23.92 7.96
CA PHE A 143 -16.42 24.55 7.41
C PHE A 143 -16.64 24.12 5.96
N PRO A 144 -17.89 23.87 5.54
CA PRO A 144 -18.18 23.60 4.14
C PRO A 144 -17.74 24.75 3.23
N GLY A 145 -17.05 24.43 2.15
CA GLY A 145 -16.49 25.39 1.19
C GLY A 145 -15.21 26.08 1.66
N SER A 146 -14.62 25.68 2.79
CA SER A 146 -13.37 26.27 3.27
C SER A 146 -12.14 25.72 2.53
N THR A 147 -11.02 26.43 2.65
CA THR A 147 -9.73 26.01 2.09
C THR A 147 -9.28 24.66 2.67
N GLU A 148 -9.56 24.42 3.96
CA GLU A 148 -9.24 23.16 4.63
C GLU A 148 -9.99 21.97 4.03
N GLU A 149 -11.29 22.14 3.68
CA GLU A 149 -12.06 21.11 2.97
C GLU A 149 -11.45 20.86 1.59
N SER A 150 -11.19 21.92 0.81
CA SER A 150 -10.62 21.75 -0.54
C SER A 150 -9.24 21.09 -0.52
N ASP A 151 -8.39 21.46 0.43
CA ASP A 151 -7.04 20.89 0.57
C ASP A 151 -7.10 19.42 1.01
N PHE A 152 -8.04 19.07 1.89
CA PHE A 152 -8.28 17.69 2.27
C PHE A 152 -8.72 16.84 1.08
N LEU A 153 -9.71 17.31 0.31
CA LEU A 153 -10.21 16.59 -0.87
C LEU A 153 -9.10 16.40 -1.91
N ALA A 154 -8.31 17.45 -2.20
CA ALA A 154 -7.20 17.35 -3.13
C ALA A 154 -6.12 16.33 -2.70
N ARG A 155 -5.81 16.25 -1.40
CA ARG A 155 -4.88 15.24 -0.87
C ARG A 155 -5.45 13.84 -0.95
N MET A 156 -6.73 13.67 -0.63
CA MET A 156 -7.43 12.39 -0.72
C MET A 156 -7.43 11.88 -2.17
N ASP A 157 -7.76 12.75 -3.13
CA ASP A 157 -7.75 12.44 -4.56
C ASP A 157 -6.37 11.99 -5.04
N ALA A 158 -5.32 12.73 -4.66
CA ALA A 158 -3.96 12.39 -5.00
C ALA A 158 -3.53 11.04 -4.42
N GLN A 159 -3.95 10.74 -3.18
CA GLN A 159 -3.67 9.47 -2.52
C GLN A 159 -4.36 8.30 -3.24
N ILE A 160 -5.66 8.41 -3.51
CA ILE A 160 -6.42 7.35 -4.20
C ILE A 160 -5.88 7.11 -5.61
N ALA A 161 -5.55 8.17 -6.34
CA ALA A 161 -4.92 8.05 -7.66
C ALA A 161 -3.56 7.33 -7.59
N ALA A 162 -2.74 7.64 -6.57
CA ALA A 162 -1.45 6.97 -6.36
C ALA A 162 -1.62 5.49 -6.00
N GLU A 163 -2.58 5.15 -5.14
CA GLU A 163 -2.90 3.77 -4.76
C GLU A 163 -3.40 2.95 -5.96
N LYS A 164 -4.27 3.52 -6.80
CA LYS A 164 -4.73 2.89 -8.04
C LYS A 164 -3.57 2.65 -9.00
N ALA A 165 -2.72 3.64 -9.23
CA ALA A 165 -1.54 3.50 -10.09
C ALA A 165 -0.51 2.49 -9.53
N ALA A 166 -0.41 2.33 -8.21
CA ALA A 166 0.42 1.31 -7.59
C ALA A 166 -0.17 -0.10 -7.78
N ALA A 167 -1.48 -0.26 -7.62
CA ALA A 167 -2.19 -1.51 -7.87
C ALA A 167 -2.06 -1.96 -9.34
N ASP A 168 -2.26 -1.04 -10.28
CA ASP A 168 -2.14 -1.31 -11.72
C ASP A 168 -0.71 -1.76 -12.08
N ARG A 169 0.31 -1.06 -11.56
CA ARG A 169 1.72 -1.46 -11.76
C ARG A 169 2.01 -2.86 -11.22
N LYS A 170 1.49 -3.19 -10.03
CA LYS A 170 1.66 -4.53 -9.44
C LYS A 170 0.99 -5.60 -10.29
N ALA A 171 -0.18 -5.33 -10.85
CA ALA A 171 -0.87 -6.25 -11.76
C ALA A 171 -0.09 -6.49 -13.06
N THR A 172 0.46 -5.42 -13.67
CA THR A 172 1.28 -5.53 -14.88
C THR A 172 2.54 -6.37 -14.63
N ILE A 173 3.27 -6.10 -13.55
CA ILE A 173 4.48 -6.87 -13.19
C ILE A 173 4.14 -8.35 -12.97
N ALA A 174 3.04 -8.65 -12.28
CA ALA A 174 2.60 -10.03 -12.07
C ALA A 174 2.25 -10.73 -13.40
N ALA A 175 1.60 -10.03 -14.33
CA ALA A 175 1.28 -10.57 -15.65
C ALA A 175 2.55 -10.83 -16.48
N GLU A 176 3.52 -9.92 -16.46
CA GLU A 176 4.81 -10.09 -17.13
C GLU A 176 5.59 -11.30 -16.59
N HIS A 177 5.62 -11.48 -15.25
CA HIS A 177 6.25 -12.64 -14.64
C HIS A 177 5.57 -13.96 -15.04
N GLU A 178 4.24 -13.98 -15.15
CA GLU A 178 3.52 -15.17 -15.58
C GLU A 178 3.81 -15.50 -17.05
N GLN A 179 3.85 -14.49 -17.93
CA GLN A 179 4.23 -14.68 -19.33
C GLN A 179 5.66 -15.21 -19.46
N GLN A 180 6.61 -14.67 -18.69
CA GLN A 180 7.99 -15.17 -18.66
C GLN A 180 8.05 -16.63 -18.18
N ARG A 181 7.27 -16.99 -17.16
CA ARG A 181 7.18 -18.37 -16.66
C ARG A 181 6.65 -19.32 -17.74
N MET A 182 5.59 -18.92 -18.45
CA MET A 182 5.04 -19.71 -19.55
C MET A 182 6.03 -19.85 -20.71
N ALA A 183 6.73 -18.78 -21.07
CA ALA A 183 7.76 -18.81 -22.11
C ALA A 183 8.93 -19.74 -21.73
N ALA A 184 9.42 -19.65 -20.49
CA ALA A 184 10.47 -20.52 -19.98
C ALA A 184 10.03 -22.00 -19.94
N ALA A 185 8.78 -22.27 -19.54
CA ALA A 185 8.24 -23.63 -19.56
C ALA A 185 8.11 -24.19 -20.99
N ALA A 186 7.68 -23.36 -21.95
CA ALA A 186 7.59 -23.76 -23.36
C ALA A 186 8.98 -24.04 -23.97
N GLN A 187 9.98 -23.22 -23.63
CA GLN A 187 11.37 -23.46 -24.03
C GLN A 187 11.92 -24.75 -23.42
N ALA A 188 11.70 -24.98 -22.12
CA ALA A 188 12.12 -26.22 -21.47
C ALA A 188 11.43 -27.45 -22.10
N ALA A 189 10.15 -27.35 -22.46
CA ALA A 189 9.42 -28.42 -23.14
C ALA A 189 9.95 -28.68 -24.56
N SER A 190 10.27 -27.63 -25.33
CA SER A 190 10.83 -27.78 -26.68
C SER A 190 12.26 -28.35 -26.65
N GLU A 191 13.08 -27.93 -25.70
CA GLU A 191 14.40 -28.53 -25.45
C GLU A 191 14.30 -29.99 -25.06
N ALA A 192 13.38 -30.34 -24.16
CA ALA A 192 13.16 -31.73 -23.75
C ALA A 192 12.71 -32.59 -24.93
N ALA A 193 11.81 -32.07 -25.78
CA ALA A 193 11.37 -32.75 -27.00
C ALA A 193 12.53 -32.95 -27.98
N TYR A 194 13.38 -31.93 -28.20
CA TYR A 194 14.56 -32.05 -29.05
C TYR A 194 15.55 -33.11 -28.55
N ARG A 195 15.83 -33.12 -27.24
CA ARG A 195 16.73 -34.11 -26.61
C ARG A 195 16.24 -35.55 -26.77
N ALA A 196 14.94 -35.76 -26.93
CA ALA A 196 14.36 -37.08 -27.19
C ALA A 196 14.47 -37.54 -28.65
N THR A 197 14.93 -36.68 -29.58
CA THR A 197 14.99 -37.03 -31.01
C THR A 197 16.25 -37.83 -31.38
N PRO A 198 16.20 -38.69 -32.42
CA PRO A 198 17.40 -39.32 -32.98
C PRO A 198 18.42 -38.32 -33.54
N GLN A 199 17.95 -37.14 -33.96
CA GLN A 199 18.80 -36.07 -34.48
C GLN A 199 19.73 -35.51 -33.39
N TYR A 200 19.22 -35.31 -32.17
CA TYR A 200 20.05 -34.88 -31.04
C TYR A 200 21.17 -35.87 -30.73
N ALA A 201 20.90 -37.18 -30.78
CA ALA A 201 21.91 -38.20 -30.57
C ALA A 201 23.02 -38.15 -31.63
N ARG A 202 22.66 -37.90 -32.90
CA ARG A 202 23.62 -37.71 -34.01
C ARG A 202 24.46 -36.44 -33.82
N ASP A 203 23.84 -35.33 -33.43
CA ASP A 203 24.54 -34.07 -33.24
C ASP A 203 25.50 -34.13 -32.03
N GLN A 204 25.13 -34.84 -30.97
CA GLN A 204 26.03 -35.15 -29.85
C GLN A 204 27.23 -36.01 -30.28
N ALA A 205 27.00 -37.05 -31.09
CA ALA A 205 28.09 -37.88 -31.61
C ALA A 205 29.06 -37.08 -32.49
N ARG A 206 28.54 -36.22 -33.37
CA ARG A 206 29.35 -35.32 -34.19
C ARG A 206 30.17 -34.34 -33.35
N GLN A 207 29.56 -33.75 -32.32
CA GLN A 207 30.26 -32.86 -31.41
C GLN A 207 31.36 -33.59 -30.62
N ALA A 208 31.10 -34.82 -30.17
CA ALA A 208 32.09 -35.64 -29.48
C ALA A 208 33.30 -35.95 -30.38
N VAL A 209 33.07 -36.29 -31.65
CA VAL A 209 34.13 -36.50 -32.66
C VAL A 209 34.92 -35.21 -32.91
N ALA A 210 34.25 -34.08 -33.05
CA ALA A 210 34.92 -32.78 -33.24
C ALA A 210 35.81 -32.42 -32.05
N ASN A 211 35.32 -32.63 -30.82
CA ASN A 211 36.08 -32.42 -29.59
C ASN A 211 37.29 -33.36 -29.53
N CYS A 212 37.13 -34.65 -29.83
CA CYS A 212 38.22 -35.63 -29.88
C CYS A 212 39.32 -35.21 -30.88
N ARG A 213 38.95 -34.70 -32.05
CA ARG A 213 39.91 -34.19 -33.04
C ARG A 213 40.69 -32.99 -32.50
N ALA A 214 40.02 -32.07 -31.79
CA ALA A 214 40.68 -30.95 -31.14
C ALA A 214 41.65 -31.41 -30.03
N ASP A 215 41.27 -32.41 -29.23
CA ASP A 215 42.10 -32.99 -28.18
C ASP A 215 43.35 -33.68 -28.73
N ILE A 216 43.22 -34.44 -29.81
CA ILE A 216 44.36 -35.03 -30.53
C ILE A 216 45.31 -33.93 -31.01
N ALA A 217 44.80 -32.86 -31.61
CA ALA A 217 45.63 -31.75 -32.07
C ALA A 217 46.38 -31.08 -30.92
N ARG A 218 45.71 -30.85 -29.77
CA ARG A 218 46.34 -30.30 -28.56
C ARG A 218 47.40 -31.24 -27.98
N ALA A 219 47.12 -32.53 -27.91
CA ALA A 219 48.06 -33.54 -27.42
C ALA A 219 49.32 -33.62 -28.29
N ARG A 220 49.15 -33.60 -29.63
CA ARG A 220 50.27 -33.59 -30.58
C ARG A 220 51.10 -32.31 -30.47
N ALA A 221 50.46 -31.15 -30.28
CA ALA A 221 51.16 -29.90 -30.06
C ALA A 221 51.97 -29.90 -28.73
N ALA A 222 51.44 -30.51 -27.68
CA ALA A 222 52.14 -30.67 -26.40
C ALA A 222 53.38 -31.57 -26.52
N ILE A 223 53.29 -32.68 -27.27
CA ILE A 223 54.43 -33.55 -27.57
C ILE A 223 55.50 -32.77 -28.36
N ALA A 224 55.11 -32.06 -29.42
CA ALA A 224 56.05 -31.29 -30.24
C ALA A 224 56.76 -30.18 -29.43
N LYS A 225 56.08 -29.60 -28.45
CA LYS A 225 56.68 -28.64 -27.51
C LYS A 225 57.67 -29.33 -26.58
N ASP A 226 57.34 -30.50 -26.03
CA ASP A 226 58.25 -31.30 -25.19
C ASP A 226 59.48 -31.75 -25.99
N ASP A 227 59.34 -32.15 -27.26
CA ASP A 227 60.47 -32.49 -28.14
C ASP A 227 61.47 -31.35 -28.28
N ARG A 228 60.99 -30.11 -28.48
CA ARG A 228 61.86 -28.92 -28.55
C ARG A 228 62.58 -28.66 -27.23
N ILE A 229 61.90 -28.83 -26.10
CA ILE A 229 62.51 -28.68 -24.78
C ILE A 229 63.57 -29.75 -24.57
N ALA A 230 63.29 -31.00 -24.91
CA ALA A 230 64.23 -32.12 -24.79
C ALA A 230 65.48 -31.95 -25.66
N GLN A 231 65.35 -31.37 -26.86
CA GLN A 231 66.49 -31.04 -27.72
C GLN A 231 67.44 -30.02 -27.09
N ILE A 232 66.92 -29.12 -26.24
CA ILE A 232 67.71 -28.09 -25.55
C ILE A 232 68.24 -28.59 -24.20
N SER A 233 67.42 -29.28 -23.42
CA SER A 233 67.71 -29.64 -22.03
C SER A 233 68.21 -31.07 -21.83
N GLY A 234 68.09 -31.94 -22.85
CA GLY A 234 68.36 -33.38 -22.75
C GLY A 234 67.32 -34.19 -21.96
N TYR A 235 66.29 -33.54 -21.41
CA TYR A 235 65.26 -34.18 -20.59
C TYR A 235 63.92 -34.30 -21.32
N GLN A 236 63.31 -35.49 -21.30
CA GLN A 236 61.98 -35.76 -21.84
C GLN A 236 60.96 -35.97 -20.73
N ASN A 237 59.80 -35.31 -20.83
CA ASN A 237 58.72 -35.52 -19.88
C ASN A 237 57.89 -36.77 -20.23
N ALA A 238 58.32 -37.92 -19.71
CA ALA A 238 57.66 -39.20 -19.95
C ALA A 238 56.19 -39.23 -19.49
N ILE A 239 55.82 -38.46 -18.46
CA ILE A 239 54.44 -38.40 -17.94
C ILE A 239 53.53 -37.68 -18.94
N LEU A 240 53.97 -36.52 -19.44
CA LEU A 240 53.22 -35.74 -20.45
C LEU A 240 53.01 -36.57 -21.72
N ARG A 241 54.04 -37.29 -22.19
CA ARG A 241 53.93 -38.14 -23.39
C ARG A 241 52.97 -39.30 -23.19
N ARG A 242 52.98 -39.95 -22.02
CA ARG A 242 52.02 -41.02 -21.71
C ARG A 242 50.58 -40.50 -21.65
N GLN A 243 50.37 -39.33 -21.05
CA GLN A 243 49.05 -38.69 -21.01
C GLN A 243 48.56 -38.29 -22.41
N ALA A 244 49.42 -37.68 -23.21
CA ALA A 244 49.10 -37.31 -24.59
C ALA A 244 48.80 -38.54 -25.46
N ALA A 245 49.57 -39.62 -25.32
CA ALA A 245 49.33 -40.88 -26.01
C ALA A 245 48.00 -41.52 -25.59
N ALA A 246 47.68 -41.54 -24.29
CA ALA A 246 46.40 -42.05 -23.80
C ALA A 246 45.21 -41.25 -24.34
N ILE A 247 45.32 -39.91 -24.39
CA ILE A 247 44.30 -39.03 -24.98
C ILE A 247 44.11 -39.35 -26.46
N ILE A 248 45.20 -39.48 -27.23
CA ILE A 248 45.14 -39.75 -28.67
C ILE A 248 44.47 -41.11 -28.94
N VAL A 249 44.92 -42.18 -28.26
CA VAL A 249 44.38 -43.53 -28.46
C VAL A 249 42.90 -43.61 -28.09
N ASN A 250 42.51 -43.06 -26.93
CA ASN A 250 41.10 -43.08 -26.51
C ASN A 250 40.20 -42.26 -27.47
N CYS A 251 40.71 -41.16 -28.03
CA CYS A 251 39.99 -40.36 -29.01
C CYS A 251 39.90 -41.07 -30.37
N GLU A 252 40.96 -41.73 -30.83
CA GLU A 252 40.96 -42.50 -32.08
C GLU A 252 40.00 -43.69 -32.01
N ASP A 253 39.93 -44.38 -30.87
CA ASP A 253 38.94 -45.44 -30.61
C ASP A 253 37.49 -44.92 -30.64
N THR A 254 37.26 -43.71 -30.11
CA THR A 254 35.94 -43.08 -30.08
C THR A 254 35.50 -42.66 -31.49
N ILE A 255 36.41 -42.12 -32.30
CA ILE A 255 36.14 -41.75 -33.69
C ILE A 255 35.85 -43.01 -34.52
N ALA A 256 36.63 -44.07 -34.36
CA ALA A 256 36.47 -45.32 -35.11
C ALA A 256 35.13 -46.04 -34.84
N ARG A 257 34.62 -45.99 -33.61
CA ARG A 257 33.34 -46.61 -33.23
C ARG A 257 32.11 -45.78 -33.62
N SER A 258 32.28 -44.47 -33.82
CA SER A 258 31.16 -43.56 -34.08
C SER A 258 30.68 -43.57 -35.53
N GLY A 259 31.40 -44.25 -36.45
CA GLY A 259 30.94 -44.59 -37.79
C GLY A 259 30.38 -43.40 -38.59
N ASP A 260 31.23 -42.39 -38.83
CA ASP A 260 31.09 -41.46 -39.96
C ASP A 260 32.19 -41.74 -40.98
#